data_AF-A0A5J4PL10-F1
#
_entry.id   AF-A0A5J4PL10-F1
#
_cell.length_a   1.000
_cell.length_b   1.000
_cell.length_c   1.000
_cell.angle_alpha   90.00
_cell.angle_beta   90.00
_cell.angle_gamma   90.00
#
_symmetry.space_group_name_H-M   'P 1'
#
loop_
_entity.id
_entity.type
_entity.pdbx_description
1 polymer ?
#
loop_
_entity_poly.entity_id
_entity_poly.type
_entity_poly.pdbx_seq_one_letter_code
_entity_poly.pdbx_strand_id
1 'polypeptide(L)'
;MRKTVITLLCTFMLMPGSFAQKNKKNPLNNVSIEYLNSSFSVYDKLQKQIWNNPELGFLETKSSGFLQAHLKENGFTVEVGVAGMPTAFVATYGSGSPVIGILAEFDALPGLSQDTVPYRKALIEGGNGHACGHNTFGVGSVAGAVAVKQWLESTKHAGTIKIFGTPAEEGGGGKVYMVREGLFKGTDIVLDWHPATENGVNIATGTAIQMIDYTFHGIAAHAAGSPDRG
;
A
#
# COMPACT_ATOMS: atom_id res chain seq x y z
N MET A 1 -29.75 -67.67 -15.21
CA MET A 1 -29.22 -66.92 -14.05
C MET A 1 -27.74 -66.63 -14.28
N ARG A 2 -27.41 -65.44 -14.80
CA ARG A 2 -26.02 -64.99 -15.01
C ARG A 2 -25.67 -63.98 -13.90
N LYS A 3 -24.64 -64.30 -13.12
CA LYS A 3 -24.05 -63.39 -12.13
C LYS A 3 -23.08 -62.47 -12.85
N THR A 4 -23.34 -61.17 -12.85
CA THR A 4 -22.38 -60.15 -13.32
C THR A 4 -21.74 -59.52 -12.09
N VAL A 5 -20.45 -59.80 -11.89
CA VAL A 5 -19.62 -59.20 -10.85
C VAL A 5 -19.13 -57.85 -11.39
N ILE A 6 -19.45 -56.76 -10.69
CA ILE A 6 -18.93 -55.42 -11.00
C ILE A 6 -17.66 -55.21 -10.18
N THR A 7 -16.51 -55.24 -10.84
CA THR A 7 -15.21 -54.91 -10.26
C THR A 7 -15.03 -53.40 -10.27
N LEU A 8 -14.97 -52.77 -9.10
CA LEU A 8 -14.69 -51.35 -8.95
C LEU A 8 -13.16 -51.12 -9.12
N LEU A 9 -12.75 -50.50 -10.21
CA LEU A 9 -11.35 -50.17 -10.48
C LEU A 9 -11.03 -48.78 -9.88
N CYS A 10 -10.44 -48.74 -8.69
CA CYS A 10 -9.92 -47.50 -8.11
C CYS A 10 -8.60 -47.13 -8.81
N THR A 11 -8.68 -46.23 -9.80
CA THR A 11 -7.50 -45.54 -10.36
C THR A 11 -6.95 -44.54 -9.35
N PHE A 12 -5.86 -44.90 -8.68
CA PHE A 12 -5.01 -43.97 -7.94
C PHE A 12 -4.30 -43.06 -8.95
N MET A 13 -4.75 -41.81 -9.08
CA MET A 13 -3.99 -40.76 -9.76
C MET A 13 -2.78 -40.40 -8.89
N LEU A 14 -1.60 -40.89 -9.27
CA LEU A 14 -0.32 -40.42 -8.76
C LEU A 14 -0.13 -38.95 -9.19
N MET A 15 -0.32 -38.02 -8.26
CA MET A 15 0.14 -36.64 -8.47
C MET A 15 1.68 -36.64 -8.54
N PRO A 16 2.28 -36.01 -9.56
CA PRO A 16 3.73 -35.84 -9.60
C PRO A 16 4.13 -34.94 -8.43
N GLY A 17 4.97 -35.46 -7.53
CA GLY A 17 5.54 -34.68 -6.46
C GLY A 17 6.39 -33.54 -7.03
N SER A 18 5.96 -32.30 -6.81
CA SER A 18 6.77 -31.13 -7.05
C SER A 18 8.03 -31.22 -6.18
N PHE A 19 9.16 -31.54 -6.80
CA PHE A 19 10.46 -31.43 -6.15
C PHE A 19 10.71 -29.94 -5.88
N ALA A 20 10.58 -29.52 -4.62
CA ALA A 20 11.06 -28.24 -4.17
C ALA A 20 12.56 -28.14 -4.50
N GLN A 21 12.96 -27.12 -5.26
CA GLN A 21 14.37 -26.83 -5.51
C GLN A 21 15.07 -26.65 -4.15
N LYS A 22 16.12 -27.44 -3.91
CA LYS A 22 17.02 -27.22 -2.76
C LYS A 22 17.64 -25.84 -2.90
N ASN A 23 17.15 -24.88 -2.12
CA ASN A 23 17.69 -23.54 -2.04
C ASN A 23 19.11 -23.62 -1.45
N LYS A 24 20.14 -23.54 -2.29
CA LYS A 24 21.48 -23.19 -1.81
C LYS A 24 21.34 -21.80 -1.19
N LYS A 25 21.49 -21.69 0.13
CA LYS A 25 21.51 -20.41 0.85
C LYS A 25 22.65 -19.57 0.29
N ASN A 26 22.36 -18.73 -0.70
CA ASN A 26 23.26 -17.67 -1.11
C ASN A 26 23.20 -16.63 0.02
N PRO A 27 24.30 -16.34 0.74
CA PRO A 27 24.29 -15.33 1.81
C PRO A 27 23.79 -13.97 1.31
N LEU A 28 23.93 -13.68 0.01
CA LEU A 28 23.43 -12.46 -0.63
C LEU A 28 21.89 -12.42 -0.75
N ASN A 29 21.20 -13.56 -0.76
CA ASN A 29 19.73 -13.61 -0.78
C ASN A 29 19.11 -13.27 0.59
N ASN A 30 19.92 -13.17 1.65
CA ASN A 30 19.41 -12.95 3.00
C ASN A 30 19.63 -11.53 3.52
N VAL A 31 20.46 -10.69 2.87
CA VAL A 31 20.79 -9.34 3.39
C VAL A 31 19.55 -8.51 3.65
N SER A 32 18.63 -8.44 2.69
CA SER A 32 17.37 -7.69 2.84
C SER A 32 16.49 -8.27 3.96
N ILE A 33 16.41 -9.59 4.09
CA ILE A 33 15.58 -10.26 5.11
C ILE A 33 16.20 -10.12 6.51
N GLU A 34 17.52 -10.25 6.64
CA GLU A 34 18.26 -10.02 7.87
C GLU A 34 18.14 -8.56 8.33
N TYR A 35 18.23 -7.61 7.39
CA TYR A 35 17.97 -6.21 7.66
C TYR A 35 16.55 -5.99 8.20
N LEU A 36 15.53 -6.53 7.52
CA LEU A 36 14.13 -6.38 7.94
C LEU A 36 13.88 -7.01 9.31
N ASN A 37 14.42 -8.20 9.56
CA ASN A 37 14.29 -8.88 10.85
C ASN A 37 14.96 -8.09 11.99
N SER A 38 16.16 -7.56 11.76
CA SER A 38 16.89 -6.77 12.76
C SER A 38 16.28 -5.38 12.97
N SER A 39 15.61 -4.83 11.95
CA SER A 39 15.00 -3.50 11.97
C SER A 39 13.50 -3.51 12.27
N PHE A 40 12.92 -4.67 12.60
CA PHE A 40 11.46 -4.83 12.82
C PHE A 40 10.89 -3.79 13.80
N SER A 41 11.57 -3.57 14.93
CA SER A 41 11.10 -2.62 15.96
C SER A 41 11.07 -1.17 15.47
N VAL A 42 11.93 -0.80 14.52
CA VAL A 42 11.96 0.53 13.89
C VAL A 42 10.68 0.73 13.07
N TYR A 43 10.36 -0.24 12.22
CA TYR A 43 9.19 -0.16 11.35
C TYR A 43 7.87 -0.36 12.12
N ASP A 44 7.84 -1.22 13.13
CA ASP A 44 6.68 -1.34 14.03
C ASP A 44 6.39 -0.02 14.78
N LYS A 45 7.44 0.68 15.22
CA LYS A 45 7.28 2.00 15.83
C LYS A 45 6.78 3.02 14.80
N LEU A 46 7.35 3.05 13.61
CA LEU A 46 6.98 3.99 12.55
C LEU A 46 5.51 3.81 12.13
N GLN A 47 5.05 2.57 11.90
CA GLN A 47 3.65 2.32 11.55
C GLN A 47 2.71 2.68 12.70
N LYS A 48 3.11 2.49 13.97
CA LYS A 48 2.32 2.94 15.13
C LYS A 48 2.26 4.46 15.24
N GLN A 49 3.31 5.17 14.85
CA GLN A 49 3.27 6.63 14.79
C GLN A 49 2.23 7.11 13.78
N ILE A 50 2.18 6.48 12.60
CA ILE A 50 1.15 6.78 11.58
C ILE A 50 -0.24 6.36 12.06
N TRP A 51 -0.40 5.15 12.62
CA TRP A 51 -1.65 4.66 13.21
C TRP A 51 -2.26 5.66 14.21
N ASN A 52 -1.41 6.25 15.06
CA ASN A 52 -1.82 7.22 16.08
C ASN A 52 -2.08 8.65 15.52
N ASN A 53 -1.87 8.88 14.22
CA ASN A 53 -2.15 10.15 13.54
C ASN A 53 -2.99 9.89 12.27
N PRO A 54 -4.27 9.48 12.40
CA PRO A 54 -5.12 9.15 11.27
C PRO A 54 -5.60 10.42 10.52
N GLU A 55 -4.74 10.93 9.65
CA GLU A 55 -4.96 12.10 8.81
C GLU A 55 -5.67 11.72 7.51
N LEU A 56 -6.67 12.51 7.10
CA LEU A 56 -7.48 12.24 5.89
C LEU A 56 -6.71 12.61 4.62
N GLY A 57 -7.24 12.14 3.48
CA GLY A 57 -6.78 12.50 2.14
C GLY A 57 -6.45 13.99 1.98
N PHE A 58 -5.25 14.28 1.48
CA PHE A 58 -4.65 15.61 1.28
C PHE A 58 -4.26 16.37 2.55
N LEU A 59 -4.49 15.81 3.74
CA LEU A 59 -4.18 16.41 5.03
C LEU A 59 -3.09 15.64 5.81
N GLU A 60 -2.44 14.66 5.18
CA GLU A 60 -1.52 13.68 5.78
C GLU A 60 -0.12 14.22 6.08
N THR A 61 -0.06 15.41 6.70
CA THR A 61 1.18 16.15 6.93
C THR A 61 2.16 15.38 7.80
N LYS A 62 1.69 14.77 8.89
CA LYS A 62 2.53 13.99 9.80
C LYS A 62 2.88 12.65 9.19
N SER A 63 1.91 11.92 8.66
CA SER A 63 2.13 10.58 8.12
C SER A 63 3.13 10.61 6.97
N SER A 64 2.95 11.53 6.03
CA SER A 64 3.93 11.77 4.96
C SER A 64 5.28 12.22 5.50
N GLY A 65 5.28 13.18 6.45
CA GLY A 65 6.51 13.68 7.07
C GLY A 65 7.35 12.60 7.75
N PHE A 66 6.73 11.65 8.45
CA PHE A 66 7.43 10.53 9.09
C PHE A 66 8.11 9.61 8.07
N LEU A 67 7.42 9.27 6.98
CA LEU A 67 8.00 8.44 5.90
C LEU A 67 9.16 9.17 5.20
N GLN A 68 8.97 10.45 4.87
CA GLN A 68 10.00 11.28 4.26
C GLN A 68 11.25 11.40 5.15
N ALA A 69 11.07 11.65 6.45
CA ALA A 69 12.18 11.76 7.40
C ALA A 69 12.96 10.44 7.46
N HIS A 70 12.28 9.31 7.58
CA HIS A 70 12.92 8.00 7.63
C HIS A 70 13.68 7.66 6.34
N LEU A 71 13.13 8.02 5.17
CA LEU A 71 13.81 7.84 3.89
C LEU A 71 15.08 8.71 3.78
N LYS A 72 15.02 9.98 4.21
CA LYS A 72 16.19 10.87 4.27
C LYS A 72 17.27 10.31 5.18
N GLU A 73 16.90 9.82 6.37
CA GLU A 73 17.82 9.17 7.32
C GLU A 73 18.52 7.95 6.71
N ASN A 74 17.84 7.25 5.79
CA ASN A 74 18.40 6.10 5.07
C ASN A 74 19.12 6.48 3.75
N GLY A 75 19.35 7.77 3.50
CA GLY A 75 20.16 8.26 2.39
C GLY A 75 19.41 8.42 1.06
N PHE A 76 18.07 8.40 1.07
CA PHE A 76 17.29 8.74 -0.13
C PHE A 76 17.27 10.26 -0.31
N THR A 77 17.34 10.70 -1.57
CA THR A 77 17.02 12.09 -1.94
C THR A 77 15.50 12.20 -2.08
N VAL A 78 14.89 13.08 -1.28
CA VAL A 78 13.43 13.20 -1.22
C VAL A 78 12.98 14.55 -1.76
N GLU A 79 12.22 14.52 -2.84
CA GLU A 79 11.49 15.65 -3.42
C GLU A 79 10.09 15.69 -2.82
N VAL A 80 9.72 16.80 -2.17
CA VAL A 80 8.47 16.96 -1.40
C VAL A 80 7.57 17.97 -2.11
N GLY A 81 6.25 17.83 -1.95
CA GLY A 81 5.31 18.78 -2.53
C GLY A 81 5.08 18.56 -4.02
N VAL A 82 5.35 17.34 -4.51
CA VAL A 82 5.28 17.03 -5.94
C VAL A 82 3.85 17.08 -6.45
N ALA A 83 3.68 17.37 -7.74
CA ALA A 83 2.38 17.52 -8.38
C ALA A 83 1.41 18.51 -7.69
N GLY A 84 1.96 19.53 -7.02
CA GLY A 84 1.17 20.55 -6.32
C GLY A 84 0.51 20.07 -5.03
N MET A 85 0.86 18.88 -4.54
CA MET A 85 0.31 18.29 -3.32
C MET A 85 1.37 18.31 -2.21
N PRO A 86 1.21 19.10 -1.13
CA PRO A 86 2.23 19.26 -0.09
C PRO A 86 2.66 17.95 0.59
N THR A 87 1.76 16.97 0.67
CA THR A 87 1.99 15.66 1.30
C THR A 87 2.49 14.60 0.33
N ALA A 88 2.52 14.86 -0.99
CA ALA A 88 3.10 13.94 -1.96
C ALA A 88 4.63 14.08 -2.02
N PHE A 89 5.33 12.97 -2.25
CA PHE A 89 6.79 12.99 -2.41
C PHE A 89 7.30 11.92 -3.37
N VAL A 90 8.49 12.15 -3.92
CA VAL A 90 9.30 11.13 -4.61
C VAL A 90 10.63 11.00 -3.90
N ALA A 91 10.96 9.80 -3.44
CA ALA A 91 12.25 9.52 -2.82
C ALA A 91 13.09 8.60 -3.70
N THR A 92 14.31 9.01 -4.05
CA THR A 92 15.19 8.27 -4.97
C THR A 92 16.47 7.84 -4.27
N TYR A 93 16.91 6.61 -4.53
CA TYR A 93 18.22 6.09 -4.14
C TYR A 93 18.86 5.31 -5.30
N GLY A 94 20.18 5.37 -5.38
CA GLY A 94 20.95 4.62 -6.37
C GLY A 94 21.10 5.35 -7.70
N SER A 95 21.51 4.62 -8.73
CA SER A 95 21.73 5.17 -10.07
C SER A 95 21.70 4.07 -11.13
N GLY A 96 21.42 4.47 -12.37
CA GLY A 96 21.34 3.56 -13.51
C GLY A 96 20.04 2.76 -13.54
N SER A 97 20.08 1.64 -14.27
CA SER A 97 18.92 0.77 -14.51
C SER A 97 19.11 -0.60 -13.85
N PRO A 98 18.01 -1.29 -13.48
CA PRO A 98 16.63 -0.87 -13.65
C PRO A 98 16.21 0.23 -12.65
N VAL A 99 15.20 1.01 -13.04
CA VAL A 99 14.50 1.95 -12.16
C VAL A 99 13.24 1.27 -11.64
N ILE A 100 13.25 0.90 -10.37
CA ILE A 100 12.14 0.22 -9.70
C ILE A 100 11.39 1.22 -8.82
N GLY A 101 10.12 1.42 -9.13
CA GLY A 101 9.16 2.18 -8.35
C GLY A 101 8.50 1.33 -7.27
N ILE A 102 8.25 1.92 -6.10
CA ILE A 102 7.46 1.32 -5.02
C ILE A 102 6.44 2.36 -4.54
N LEU A 103 5.16 2.01 -4.53
CA LEU A 103 4.10 2.91 -4.04
C LEU A 103 4.06 2.92 -2.51
N ALA A 104 3.79 4.08 -1.91
CA ALA A 104 3.59 4.22 -0.48
C ALA A 104 2.41 5.16 -0.19
N GLU A 105 1.34 4.60 0.37
CA GLU A 105 0.12 5.33 0.77
C GLU A 105 0.03 5.43 2.29
N PHE A 106 -0.70 6.42 2.80
CA PHE A 106 -0.66 6.76 4.22
C PHE A 106 -1.87 7.58 4.72
N ASP A 107 -2.94 7.70 3.93
CA ASP A 107 -4.19 8.36 4.35
C ASP A 107 -5.07 7.47 5.22
N ALA A 108 -5.90 8.11 6.04
CA ALA A 108 -6.89 7.49 6.89
C ALA A 108 -8.31 7.74 6.36
N LEU A 109 -9.26 6.97 6.90
CA LEU A 109 -10.67 7.06 6.56
C LEU A 109 -11.48 7.80 7.65
N PRO A 110 -12.50 8.59 7.28
CA PRO A 110 -13.34 9.31 8.22
C PRO A 110 -14.27 8.35 8.98
N GLY A 111 -14.46 8.59 10.28
CA GLY A 111 -15.42 7.83 11.10
C GLY A 111 -15.03 6.38 11.40
N LEU A 112 -13.82 5.95 11.02
CA LEU A 112 -13.32 4.59 11.19
C LEU A 112 -12.22 4.46 12.26
N SER A 113 -12.27 5.28 13.32
CA SER A 113 -11.39 5.12 14.47
C SER A 113 -11.50 3.73 15.07
N GLN A 114 -10.35 3.10 15.29
CA GLN A 114 -10.26 1.73 15.74
C GLN A 114 -8.98 1.53 16.55
N ASP A 115 -9.07 0.73 17.62
CA ASP A 115 -7.94 0.25 18.41
C ASP A 115 -7.29 -0.97 17.73
N THR A 116 -6.07 -1.35 18.12
CA THR A 116 -5.31 -2.45 17.48
C THR A 116 -5.79 -3.85 17.87
N VAL A 117 -7.09 -4.00 18.15
CA VAL A 117 -7.74 -5.25 18.54
C VAL A 117 -8.64 -5.77 17.42
N PRO A 118 -8.87 -7.09 17.31
CA PRO A 118 -9.62 -7.70 16.20
C PRO A 118 -11.15 -7.56 16.31
N TYR A 119 -11.64 -6.74 17.24
CA TYR A 119 -13.06 -6.47 17.45
C TYR A 119 -13.31 -4.96 17.47
N ARG A 120 -14.52 -4.54 17.13
CA ARG A 120 -14.86 -3.11 17.06
C ARG A 120 -14.63 -2.45 18.42
N LYS A 121 -13.73 -1.48 18.44
CA LYS A 121 -13.37 -0.70 19.62
C LYS A 121 -12.79 0.62 19.15
N ALA A 122 -13.63 1.64 19.06
CA ALA A 122 -13.17 2.96 18.67
C ALA A 122 -12.24 3.54 19.73
N LEU A 123 -11.12 4.14 19.31
CA LEU A 123 -10.28 4.94 20.20
C LEU A 123 -10.95 6.30 20.47
N ILE A 124 -11.57 6.86 19.44
CA ILE A 124 -12.35 8.09 19.48
C ILE A 124 -13.65 7.83 18.71
N GLU A 125 -14.80 7.91 19.39
CA GLU A 125 -16.09 7.70 18.72
C GLU A 125 -16.29 8.70 17.57
N GLY A 126 -16.58 8.20 16.37
CA GLY A 126 -16.69 9.01 15.14
C GLY A 126 -15.38 9.61 14.62
N GLY A 127 -14.24 9.31 15.24
CA GLY A 127 -12.92 9.77 14.78
C GLY A 127 -12.43 9.04 13.52
N ASN A 128 -11.33 9.51 12.96
CA ASN A 128 -10.69 8.87 11.80
C ASN A 128 -9.87 7.63 12.22
N GLY A 129 -9.58 6.75 11.26
CA GLY A 129 -8.69 5.61 11.48
C GLY A 129 -8.16 4.98 10.19
N HIS A 130 -7.05 4.26 10.28
CA HIS A 130 -6.45 3.53 9.16
C HIS A 130 -7.11 2.17 8.95
N ALA A 131 -8.41 2.15 8.70
CA ALA A 131 -9.17 0.90 8.51
C ALA A 131 -8.77 0.14 7.23
N CYS A 132 -8.20 0.81 6.24
CA CYS A 132 -7.63 0.19 5.03
C CYS A 132 -6.16 -0.26 5.23
N GLY A 133 -5.55 0.06 6.37
CA GLY A 133 -4.18 -0.35 6.70
C GLY A 133 -3.08 0.51 6.06
N HIS A 134 -3.37 1.71 5.56
CA HIS A 134 -2.35 2.54 4.91
C HIS A 134 -1.17 2.91 5.82
N ASN A 135 -1.34 2.86 7.15
CA ASN A 135 -0.24 2.97 8.10
C ASN A 135 0.81 1.87 7.92
N THR A 136 0.39 0.64 7.64
CA THR A 136 1.32 -0.46 7.37
C THR A 136 1.76 -0.45 5.92
N PHE A 137 0.87 -0.15 4.96
CA PHE A 137 1.22 -0.05 3.54
C PHE A 137 2.43 0.87 3.34
N GLY A 138 2.30 2.17 3.65
CA GLY A 138 3.38 3.13 3.42
C GLY A 138 4.68 2.76 4.11
N VAL A 139 4.60 2.24 5.34
CA VAL A 139 5.79 1.80 6.11
C VAL A 139 6.42 0.55 5.54
N GLY A 140 5.64 -0.44 5.12
CA GLY A 140 6.13 -1.66 4.50
C GLY A 140 6.84 -1.37 3.17
N SER A 141 6.31 -0.42 2.40
CA SER A 141 6.94 0.06 1.16
C SER A 141 8.28 0.73 1.43
N VAL A 142 8.34 1.61 2.43
CA VAL A 142 9.60 2.22 2.90
C VAL A 142 10.60 1.17 3.38
N ALA A 143 10.15 0.21 4.20
CA ALA A 143 10.99 -0.87 4.70
C ALA A 143 11.56 -1.71 3.55
N GLY A 144 10.73 -2.07 2.57
CA GLY A 144 11.13 -2.79 1.37
C GLY A 144 12.19 -2.04 0.57
N ALA A 145 11.98 -0.74 0.29
CA ALA A 145 12.95 0.07 -0.43
C ALA A 145 14.29 0.17 0.29
N VAL A 146 14.29 0.38 1.60
CA VAL A 146 15.54 0.42 2.38
C VAL A 146 16.21 -0.95 2.39
N ALA A 147 15.46 -2.05 2.47
CA ALA A 147 16.02 -3.40 2.41
C ALA A 147 16.65 -3.72 1.04
N VAL A 148 16.06 -3.25 -0.07
CA VAL A 148 16.67 -3.36 -1.41
C VAL A 148 17.91 -2.46 -1.51
N LYS A 149 17.88 -1.27 -0.91
CA LYS A 149 19.03 -0.37 -0.83
C LYS A 149 20.23 -1.03 -0.12
N GLN A 150 20.01 -1.71 1.01
CA GLN A 150 21.06 -2.50 1.69
C GLN A 150 21.63 -3.60 0.80
N TRP A 151 20.78 -4.25 -0.01
CA TRP A 151 21.23 -5.25 -0.97
C TRP A 151 22.09 -4.63 -2.07
N LEU A 152 21.68 -3.50 -2.66
CA LEU A 152 22.49 -2.80 -3.67
C LEU A 152 23.88 -2.42 -3.12
N GLU A 153 23.95 -1.85 -1.91
CA GLU A 153 25.21 -1.46 -1.29
C GLU A 153 26.13 -2.65 -1.01
N SER A 154 25.58 -3.72 -0.41
CA SER A 154 26.37 -4.91 -0.05
C SER A 154 26.87 -5.70 -1.26
N THR A 155 26.10 -5.71 -2.34
CA THR A 155 26.41 -6.47 -3.55
C THR A 155 27.07 -5.65 -4.65
N LYS A 156 27.13 -4.33 -4.49
CA LYS A 156 27.67 -3.36 -5.46
C LYS A 156 26.97 -3.41 -6.82
N HIS A 157 25.70 -3.81 -6.85
CA HIS A 157 24.90 -3.74 -8.07
C HIS A 157 24.44 -2.30 -8.31
N ALA A 158 24.35 -1.94 -9.59
CA ALA A 158 23.68 -0.72 -10.02
C ALA A 158 22.16 -0.93 -10.09
N GLY A 159 21.42 0.16 -9.94
CA GLY A 159 19.97 0.18 -9.91
C GLY A 159 19.47 1.43 -9.21
N THR A 160 18.26 1.85 -9.57
CA THR A 160 17.60 3.02 -8.97
C THR A 160 16.31 2.56 -8.30
N ILE A 161 16.10 2.98 -7.06
CA ILE A 161 14.87 2.77 -6.32
C ILE A 161 14.15 4.11 -6.22
N LYS A 162 12.86 4.14 -6.59
CA LYS A 162 11.98 5.29 -6.40
C LYS A 162 10.82 4.91 -5.50
N ILE A 163 10.65 5.58 -4.37
CA ILE A 163 9.38 5.57 -3.64
C ILE A 163 8.51 6.71 -4.13
N PHE A 164 7.26 6.38 -4.47
CA PHE A 164 6.21 7.34 -4.75
C PHE A 164 5.29 7.41 -3.54
N GLY A 165 5.48 8.42 -2.70
CA GLY A 165 4.61 8.71 -1.57
C GLY A 165 3.34 9.42 -2.06
N THR A 166 2.23 8.69 -2.09
CA THR A 166 1.00 9.13 -2.75
C THR A 166 -0.12 9.37 -1.73
N PRO A 167 -0.61 10.61 -1.60
CA PRO A 167 -1.70 10.94 -0.68
C PRO A 167 -3.07 10.56 -1.26
N ALA A 168 -4.09 10.59 -0.40
CA ALA A 168 -5.49 10.58 -0.75
C ALA A 168 -5.89 9.46 -1.72
N GLU A 169 -5.56 8.20 -1.41
CA GLU A 169 -5.99 7.06 -2.21
C GLU A 169 -7.52 6.88 -2.11
N GLU A 170 -8.08 7.10 -0.92
CA GLU A 170 -9.47 6.83 -0.54
C GLU A 170 -10.47 7.85 -1.12
N GLY A 171 -10.38 8.10 -2.43
CA GLY A 171 -11.26 8.98 -3.20
C GLY A 171 -10.59 10.27 -3.71
N GLY A 172 -9.43 10.66 -3.19
CA GLY A 172 -8.75 11.88 -3.65
C GLY A 172 -8.01 11.70 -4.98
N GLY A 173 -7.56 10.49 -5.29
CA GLY A 173 -6.87 10.17 -6.52
C GLY A 173 -5.47 10.77 -6.63
N GLY A 174 -4.73 10.94 -5.53
CA GLY A 174 -3.40 11.58 -5.54
C GLY A 174 -2.43 11.03 -6.60
N LYS A 175 -2.45 9.71 -6.81
CA LYS A 175 -1.69 9.04 -7.89
C LYS A 175 -1.97 9.62 -9.28
N VAL A 176 -3.22 9.97 -9.58
CA VAL A 176 -3.63 10.50 -10.89
C VAL A 176 -2.92 11.82 -11.18
N TYR A 177 -2.81 12.70 -10.18
CA TYR A 177 -2.07 13.96 -10.30
C TYR A 177 -0.59 13.68 -10.53
N MET A 178 0.01 12.75 -9.79
CA MET A 178 1.43 12.39 -9.96
C MET A 178 1.73 11.79 -11.34
N VAL A 179 0.84 10.95 -11.88
CA VAL A 179 0.94 10.41 -13.24
C VAL A 179 0.80 11.52 -14.28
N ARG A 180 -0.16 12.43 -14.10
CA ARG A 180 -0.39 13.58 -15.00
C ARG A 180 0.83 14.49 -15.10
N GLU A 181 1.50 14.77 -13.99
CA GLU A 181 2.73 15.56 -13.96
C GLU A 181 3.97 14.77 -14.44
N GLY A 182 3.81 13.50 -14.81
CA GLY A 182 4.85 12.70 -15.43
C GLY A 182 5.90 12.13 -14.47
N LEU A 183 5.63 12.09 -13.16
CA LEU A 183 6.59 11.64 -12.14
C LEU A 183 7.02 10.17 -12.30
N PHE A 184 6.17 9.35 -12.91
CA PHE A 184 6.44 7.95 -13.19
C PHE A 184 7.24 7.71 -14.49
N LYS A 185 7.50 8.75 -15.30
CA LYS A 185 8.27 8.60 -16.55
C LYS A 185 9.69 8.12 -16.24
N GLY A 186 10.16 7.16 -17.02
CA GLY A 186 11.49 6.56 -16.86
C GLY A 186 11.61 5.54 -15.72
N THR A 187 10.49 5.15 -15.09
CA THR A 187 10.43 3.98 -14.21
C THR A 187 10.15 2.72 -15.05
N ASP A 188 10.95 1.67 -14.87
CA ASP A 188 10.81 0.43 -15.64
C ASP A 188 9.64 -0.44 -15.12
N ILE A 189 9.52 -0.55 -13.79
CA ILE A 189 8.48 -1.32 -13.10
C ILE A 189 8.04 -0.55 -11.85
N VAL A 190 6.74 -0.55 -11.54
CA VAL A 190 6.21 -0.07 -10.27
C VAL A 190 5.60 -1.25 -9.53
N LEU A 191 5.96 -1.40 -8.26
CA LEU A 191 5.43 -2.42 -7.36
C LEU A 191 4.57 -1.75 -6.28
N ASP A 192 3.50 -2.42 -5.91
CA ASP A 192 2.69 -2.10 -4.75
C ASP A 192 2.39 -3.36 -3.93
N TRP A 193 1.82 -3.14 -2.77
CA TRP A 193 1.25 -4.20 -1.95
C TRP A 193 0.13 -3.56 -1.14
N HIS A 194 -0.82 -4.36 -0.69
CA HIS A 194 -1.90 -3.86 0.15
C HIS A 194 -2.10 -4.80 1.33
N PRO A 195 -2.28 -4.28 2.56
CA PRO A 195 -2.70 -5.09 3.69
C PRO A 195 -4.01 -5.81 3.38
N ALA A 196 -4.07 -7.08 3.75
CA ALA A 196 -5.23 -7.93 3.61
C ALA A 196 -5.28 -8.92 4.77
N THR A 197 -6.35 -9.72 4.84
CA THR A 197 -6.52 -10.77 5.86
C THR A 197 -5.63 -11.99 5.62
N GLU A 198 -4.98 -12.08 4.47
CA GLU A 198 -4.07 -13.17 4.09
C GLU A 198 -2.92 -12.67 3.22
N ASN A 199 -1.85 -13.45 3.14
CA ASN A 199 -0.72 -13.16 2.27
C ASN A 199 -0.93 -13.83 0.91
N GLY A 200 -0.89 -13.04 -0.17
CA GLY A 200 -1.03 -13.55 -1.53
C GLY A 200 -0.40 -12.62 -2.55
N VAL A 201 -0.16 -13.16 -3.75
CA VAL A 201 0.22 -12.37 -4.92
C VAL A 201 -1.02 -12.24 -5.79
N ASN A 202 -1.45 -11.01 -6.03
CA ASN A 202 -2.57 -10.72 -6.91
C ASN A 202 -2.05 -10.28 -8.28
N ILE A 203 -2.52 -10.93 -9.34
CA ILE A 203 -2.23 -10.55 -10.75
C ILE A 203 -3.47 -9.99 -11.46
N ALA A 204 -4.60 -9.87 -10.74
CA ALA A 204 -5.83 -9.32 -11.26
C ALA A 204 -5.78 -7.79 -11.29
N THR A 205 -6.54 -7.20 -12.20
CA THR A 205 -6.73 -5.76 -12.29
C THR A 205 -7.79 -5.27 -11.31
N GLY A 206 -7.69 -4.00 -10.88
CA GLY A 206 -8.74 -3.35 -10.09
C GLY A 206 -9.99 -3.00 -10.90
N THR A 207 -11.08 -2.70 -10.18
CA THR A 207 -12.32 -2.18 -10.76
C THR A 207 -12.20 -0.67 -10.97
N ALA A 208 -12.65 -0.16 -12.12
CA ALA A 208 -12.73 1.28 -12.34
C ALA A 208 -13.85 1.91 -11.50
N ILE A 209 -13.56 3.05 -10.87
CA ILE A 209 -14.53 3.80 -10.08
C ILE A 209 -14.75 5.18 -10.71
N GLN A 210 -15.97 5.70 -10.64
CA GLN A 210 -16.31 7.08 -10.96
C GLN A 210 -17.22 7.62 -9.87
N MET A 211 -16.82 8.72 -9.23
CA MET A 211 -17.65 9.44 -8.26
C MET A 211 -18.42 10.56 -8.97
N ILE A 212 -19.72 10.66 -8.67
CA ILE A 212 -20.63 11.65 -9.27
C ILE A 212 -21.44 12.26 -8.14
N ASP A 213 -21.38 13.60 -8.01
CA ASP A 213 -22.21 14.36 -7.07
C ASP A 213 -23.47 14.86 -7.77
N TYR A 214 -24.63 14.58 -7.16
CA TYR A 214 -25.93 15.09 -7.62
C TYR A 214 -26.40 16.19 -6.68
N THR A 215 -26.59 17.40 -7.21
CA THR A 215 -27.19 18.51 -6.47
C THR A 215 -28.59 18.76 -7.02
N PHE A 216 -29.59 18.72 -6.13
CA PHE A 216 -30.98 19.02 -6.48
C PHE A 216 -31.30 20.45 -6.06
N HIS A 217 -31.87 21.23 -6.98
CA HIS A 217 -32.30 22.60 -6.73
C HIS A 217 -33.83 22.64 -6.80
N GLY A 218 -34.46 23.08 -5.72
CA GLY A 218 -35.91 23.26 -5.61
C GLY A 218 -36.26 24.65 -5.11
N ILE A 219 -37.55 24.91 -4.96
CA ILE A 219 -38.07 26.14 -4.33
C ILE A 219 -38.45 25.75 -2.91
N ALA A 220 -38.10 26.55 -1.90
CA ALA A 220 -38.55 26.29 -0.54
C ALA A 220 -40.03 26.69 -0.38
N ALA A 221 -40.88 25.82 0.16
CA ALA A 221 -42.25 26.15 0.52
C ALA A 221 -42.63 25.70 1.93
N HIS A 222 -43.75 26.23 2.43
CA HIS A 222 -44.30 25.83 3.72
C HIS A 222 -44.87 24.42 3.65
N ALA A 223 -44.21 23.46 4.31
CA ALA A 223 -44.48 22.03 4.20
C ALA A 223 -45.97 21.64 4.33
N ALA A 224 -46.70 22.25 5.26
CA ALA A 224 -48.13 21.97 5.47
C ALA A 224 -49.09 22.95 4.75
N GLY A 225 -48.62 24.13 4.36
CA GLY A 225 -49.48 25.26 4.01
C GLY A 225 -49.60 25.49 2.51
N SER A 226 -48.52 25.23 1.77
CA SER A 226 -48.47 25.37 0.31
C SER A 226 -47.34 24.52 -0.31
N PRO A 227 -47.30 23.20 -0.08
CA PRO A 227 -46.24 22.34 -0.62
C PRO A 227 -46.21 22.32 -2.16
N ASP A 228 -47.31 22.68 -2.82
CA ASP A 228 -47.42 22.84 -4.27
C ASP A 228 -46.62 24.02 -4.83
N ARG A 229 -46.15 24.93 -3.98
CA ARG A 229 -45.39 26.13 -4.38
C ARG A 229 -43.88 25.93 -4.42
N GLY A 230 -43.37 24.75 -4.05
CA GLY A 230 -41.93 24.47 -4.02
C GLY A 230 -41.54 23.26 -3.19
#